data_AF-A0A4D6N633-F1
#
_entry.id   AF-A0A4D6N633-F1
#
_cell.length_a   1.000
_cell.length_b   1.000
_cell.length_c   1.000
_cell.angle_alpha   90.00
_cell.angle_beta   90.00
_cell.angle_gamma   90.00
#
_symmetry.space_group_name_H-M   'P 1'
#
loop_
_entity.id
_entity.type
_entity.pdbx_description
1 polymer ?
#
loop_
_entity_poly.entity_id
_entity_poly.type
_entity_poly.pdbx_seq_one_letter_code
_entity_poly.pdbx_strand_id
1 'polypeptide(L)' 'MGGALWGTRVMEIVKKHDSGGLVWKRIKLTTTRKANAKKRLLRVWQNEAVLKACSESAPAPIPTTANNS' A
#
# COMPACT_ATOMS: atom_id res chain seq x y z
N MET A 1 4.04 5.75 -64.78
CA MET A 1 4.00 6.57 -63.56
C MET A 1 3.82 5.66 -62.35
N GLY A 2 4.95 5.16 -61.82
CA GLY A 2 4.97 4.38 -60.58
C GLY A 2 5.29 5.30 -59.40
N GLY A 3 4.71 5.02 -58.23
CA GLY A 3 5.22 5.58 -56.97
C GLY A 3 4.22 6.01 -55.89
N ALA A 4 2.90 5.96 -56.12
CA ALA A 4 1.95 6.54 -55.16
C ALA A 4 1.34 5.57 -54.12
N LEU A 5 1.70 4.28 -54.12
CA LEU A 5 1.01 3.25 -53.32
C LEU A 5 1.87 2.53 -52.26
N TRP A 6 3.11 2.97 -52.01
CA TRP A 6 4.01 2.31 -51.04
C TRP A 6 4.15 3.02 -49.69
N GLY A 7 3.58 4.22 -49.52
CA GLY A 7 3.68 5.01 -48.28
C GLY A 7 2.56 4.79 -47.25
N THR A 8 1.43 4.18 -47.63
CA THR A 8 0.25 4.09 -46.75
C THR A 8 0.26 2.89 -45.81
N ARG A 9 0.97 1.81 -46.16
CA ARG A 9 1.11 0.63 -45.27
C ARG A 9 2.10 0.83 -44.12
N VAL A 10 3.08 1.72 -44.27
CA VAL A 10 4.01 2.07 -43.18
C VAL A 10 3.28 2.85 -42.09
N MET A 11 2.35 3.74 -42.47
CA MET A 11 1.46 4.43 -41.52
C MET A 11 0.48 3.46 -40.83
N GLU A 12 0.12 2.34 -41.46
CA GLU A 12 -0.69 1.27 -40.86
C GLU A 12 0.08 0.48 -39.79
N ILE A 13 1.39 0.28 -40.00
CA ILE A 13 2.33 -0.26 -39.00
C ILE A 13 2.59 0.77 -37.88
N VAL A 14 2.61 2.07 -38.21
CA VAL A 14 2.82 3.17 -37.26
C VAL A 14 1.54 3.59 -36.55
N LYS A 15 0.35 3.19 -37.03
CA LYS A 15 -0.89 3.21 -36.25
C LYS A 15 -0.77 2.08 -35.24
N LYS A 16 0.02 2.41 -34.21
CA LYS A 16 0.35 1.59 -33.06
C LYS A 16 -0.90 0.84 -32.70
N HIS A 17 -0.82 -0.46 -32.95
CA HIS A 17 -1.63 -1.49 -32.32
C HIS A 17 -2.35 -0.89 -31.11
N ASP A 18 -3.68 -0.80 -31.14
CA ASP A 18 -4.49 -0.43 -29.96
C ASP A 18 -4.39 -1.53 -28.87
N SER A 19 -3.32 -2.34 -28.86
CA SER A 19 -2.95 -3.13 -27.70
C SER A 19 -2.38 -2.19 -26.67
N GLY A 20 -2.81 -2.36 -25.43
CA GLY A 20 -2.25 -1.68 -24.27
C GLY A 20 -0.74 -1.89 -24.16
N GLY A 21 0.04 -1.04 -24.85
CA GLY A 21 1.49 -1.09 -24.96
C GLY A 21 2.23 -0.87 -23.64
N LEU A 22 1.49 -0.62 -22.56
CA LEU A 22 1.94 -0.72 -21.18
C LEU A 22 0.91 -1.52 -20.37
N VAL A 23 1.17 -2.81 -20.16
CA VAL A 23 0.30 -3.66 -19.33
C VAL A 23 0.61 -3.41 -17.86
N TRP A 24 -0.31 -2.76 -17.16
CA TRP A 24 -0.29 -2.69 -15.70
C TRP A 24 -0.55 -4.09 -15.13
N LYS A 25 0.53 -4.79 -14.80
CA LYS A 25 0.44 -6.16 -14.29
C LYS A 25 -0.28 -6.15 -12.94
N ARG A 26 -1.49 -6.71 -12.92
CA ARG A 26 -2.25 -6.95 -11.69
C ARG A 26 -1.57 -8.08 -10.91
N ILE A 27 -0.93 -7.74 -9.80
CA ILE A 27 -0.27 -8.71 -8.94
C ILE A 27 -1.32 -9.39 -8.06
N LYS A 28 -1.34 -10.73 -8.06
CA LYS A 28 -2.23 -11.50 -7.20
C LYS A 28 -1.85 -11.30 -5.73
N LEU A 29 -2.85 -11.42 -4.85
CA LEU A 29 -2.63 -11.41 -3.42
C LEU A 29 -1.99 -12.74 -2.98
N THR A 30 -0.66 -12.77 -2.95
CA THR A 30 0.12 -13.93 -2.49
C THR A 30 0.09 -14.07 -0.97
N THR A 31 0.44 -15.26 -0.47
CA THR A 31 0.48 -15.59 0.96
C THR A 31 1.41 -14.65 1.75
N THR A 32 2.61 -14.36 1.24
CA THR A 32 3.55 -13.42 1.88
C THR A 32 2.96 -12.01 1.99
N ARG A 33 2.23 -11.55 0.96
CA ARG A 33 1.56 -10.24 0.97
C ARG A 33 0.41 -10.21 1.98
N LYS A 34 -0.35 -11.30 2.12
CA LYS A 34 -1.36 -11.47 3.18
C LYS A 34 -0.74 -11.41 4.57
N ALA A 35 0.40 -12.09 4.77
CA ALA A 35 1.11 -12.05 6.05
C ALA A 35 1.58 -10.63 6.41
N ASN A 36 2.07 -9.86 5.44
CA ASN A 36 2.44 -8.46 5.67
C ASN A 36 1.22 -7.60 6.02
N ALA A 37 0.09 -7.80 5.34
CA ALA A 37 -1.17 -7.12 5.67
C ALA A 37 -1.62 -7.43 7.12
N LYS A 38 -1.56 -8.70 7.55
CA LYS A 38 -1.84 -9.09 8.94
C LYS A 38 -0.93 -8.37 9.94
N LYS A 39 0.38 -8.29 9.66
CA LYS A 39 1.33 -7.55 10.51
C LYS A 39 0.98 -6.06 10.58
N ARG A 40 0.58 -5.44 9.47
CA ARG A 40 0.19 -4.02 9.45
C ARG A 40 -1.07 -3.76 10.26
N LEU A 41 -2.07 -4.64 10.15
CA LEU A 41 -3.30 -4.56 10.96
C LEU A 41 -3.00 -4.68 12.46
N LEU A 42 -2.17 -5.65 12.85
CA LEU A 42 -1.78 -5.83 14.26
C LEU A 42 -1.05 -4.60 14.82
N ARG A 43 -0.18 -3.98 14.03
CA ARG A 43 0.51 -2.73 14.44
C ARG A 43 -0.46 -1.58 14.67
N VAL A 44 -1.43 -1.40 13.77
CA VAL A 44 -2.45 -0.34 13.93
C VAL A 44 -3.26 -0.60 15.19
N TRP A 45 -3.66 -1.84 15.43
CA TRP A 45 -4.43 -2.18 16.63
C TRP A 45 -3.65 -1.94 17.92
N GLN A 46 -2.36 -2.31 17.96
CA GLN A 46 -1.50 -1.99 19.11
C GLN A 46 -1.37 -0.49 19.32
N ASN A 47 -1.15 0.29 18.26
CA ASN A 47 -1.07 1.75 18.34
C ASN A 47 -2.38 2.35 18.88
N GLU A 48 -3.53 1.89 18.38
CA GLU A 48 -4.84 2.33 18.86
C GLU A 48 -5.06 1.96 20.32
N ALA A 49 -4.65 0.77 20.76
CA ALA A 49 -4.76 0.36 22.15
C ALA A 49 -3.92 1.24 23.08
N VAL A 50 -2.69 1.58 22.67
CA VAL A 50 -1.82 2.49 23.41
C VAL A 50 -2.43 3.89 23.49
N LEU A 51 -2.90 4.44 22.36
CA LEU A 51 -3.51 5.78 22.34
C LEU A 51 -4.77 5.86 23.20
N LYS A 52 -5.62 4.81 23.17
CA LYS A 52 -6.80 4.72 24.04
C LYS A 52 -6.39 4.66 25.52
N ALA A 53 -5.42 3.82 25.87
CA ALA A 53 -4.92 3.72 27.24
C ALA A 53 -4.30 5.05 27.74
N CYS A 54 -3.66 5.83 26.87
CA CYS A 54 -3.16 7.16 27.22
C CYS A 54 -4.26 8.23 27.33
N SER A 55 -5.43 8.01 26.73
CA SER A 55 -6.57 8.93 26.79
C SER A 55 -7.46 8.74 28.02
N GLU A 56 -7.46 7.53 28.60
CA GLU A 56 -8.01 7.29 29.93
C GLU A 56 -6.98 7.79 30.96
N SER A 57 -7.37 8.81 31.72
CA SER A 57 -6.59 9.48 32.78
C SER A 57 -5.49 8.63 33.43
N ALA A 58 -4.30 9.22 33.58
CA ALA A 58 -3.17 8.62 34.29
C ALA A 58 -3.61 7.99 35.63
N PRO A 59 -3.12 6.78 35.97
CA PRO A 59 -3.37 6.20 37.28
C PRO A 59 -2.84 7.17 38.34
N ALA A 60 -3.70 7.49 39.32
CA ALA A 60 -3.39 8.42 40.40
C ALA A 60 -2.05 8.07 41.07
N PRO A 61 -1.23 9.06 41.48
CA PRO A 61 0.02 8.79 42.16
C PRO A 61 -0.26 7.95 43.42
N ILE A 62 0.32 6.75 43.44
CA ILE A 62 0.33 5.87 44.61
C ILE A 62 0.98 6.65 45.76
N PRO A 63 0.32 6.84 46.91
CA PRO A 63 0.97 7.50 48.04
C PRO A 63 2.09 6.58 48.54
N THR A 64 3.33 6.94 48.25
CA THR A 64 4.50 6.40 48.94
C THR A 64 4.42 6.88 50.39
N THR A 65 3.87 6.04 51.26
CA THR A 65 4.00 6.22 52.71
C THR A 65 5.49 6.12 53.05
N ALA A 66 6.14 7.27 53.20
CA ALA A 66 7.50 7.36 53.71
C ALA A 66 7.51 6.87 55.16
N ASN A 67 8.07 5.68 55.40
CA ASN A 67 8.30 5.15 56.72
C ASN A 67 9.64 5.65 57.26
N ASN A 68 9.60 6.73 58.04
CA ASN A 68 10.67 7.05 58.98
C ASN A 68 10.39 6.33 60.29
N SER A 69 11.17 5.29 60.61
CA SER A 69 11.43 4.77 61.97
C SER A 69 12.66 3.88 61.93
#